data_AF-A0A9X2AD27-F1
#
_entry.id   AF-A0A9X2AD27-F1
#
_cell.length_a   1.000
_cell.length_b   1.000
_cell.length_c   1.000
_cell.angle_alpha   90.00
_cell.angle_beta   90.00
_cell.angle_gamma   90.00
#
_symmetry.space_group_name_H-M   'P 1'
#
loop_
_entity.id
_entity.type
_entity.pdbx_description
1 polymer ?
#
loop_
_entity_poly.entity_id
_entity_poly.type
_entity_poly.pdbx_seq_one_letter_code
_entity_poly.pdbx_strand_id
1 'polypeptide(L)'
;MYKSSHYSLNDATLNKFIERFVPDRGVYYFDDDQIFCSLLKRGITVYSPQELLRSFPTFSLDYGSIYHIWDLSLSDTAFVSRLNLEEFTTLNPVLQRTLLEYQVKCGRGHVYDEHWFSDFEQPNSNVVTVDSNRYYLLTLEDWQQFSVEDRKRWIIKWLKNWDENTRVETILDEHVEVSERVPYNLVKKYAGTYAEQSGPNCFAAAIAMVVGGEQCHTLISQWLHQEPFFRLLEAHVYSKVTMLHEMDFSLVEPADVLVWITENHVAGHAAYAVTGDLVFQKHGQGWESPWQILMINDVWYNEYLDAGGSISIYRRNIGMMHENTETDAQRC
;
A
#
# COMPACT_ATOMS: atom_id res chain seq x y z
N MET A 1 13.92 9.19 15.04
CA MET A 1 12.99 9.44 13.91
C MET A 1 13.83 9.44 12.65
N TYR A 2 13.59 8.46 11.79
CA TYR A 2 14.27 8.29 10.50
C TYR A 2 13.47 9.04 9.42
N LYS A 3 14.16 9.42 8.33
CA LYS A 3 13.52 10.03 7.16
C LYS A 3 13.68 9.13 5.94
N SER A 4 12.57 8.75 5.31
CA SER A 4 12.53 8.23 3.92
C SER A 4 12.06 9.38 3.06
N SER A 5 12.97 10.05 2.35
CA SER A 5 12.66 11.24 1.55
C SER A 5 11.90 12.32 2.35
N HIS A 6 10.59 12.44 2.17
CA HIS A 6 9.70 13.42 2.84
C HIS A 6 8.88 12.82 3.99
N TYR A 7 9.03 11.52 4.24
CA TYR A 7 8.27 10.77 5.23
C TYR A 7 9.08 10.53 6.50
N SER A 8 8.40 10.56 7.63
CA SER A 8 8.95 10.26 8.94
C SER A 8 8.59 8.83 9.36
N LEU A 9 9.59 8.14 9.92
CA LEU A 9 9.45 6.80 10.44
C LEU A 9 10.02 6.74 11.86
N ASN A 10 9.25 6.25 12.81
CA ASN A 10 9.73 6.04 14.18
C ASN A 10 10.29 4.62 14.34
N ASP A 11 11.05 4.38 15.43
CA ASP A 11 11.66 3.07 15.70
C ASP A 11 10.63 1.94 15.85
N ALA A 12 9.46 2.21 16.45
CA ALA A 12 8.43 1.20 16.65
C ALA A 12 7.87 0.71 15.31
N THR A 13 7.50 1.63 14.42
CA THR A 13 7.04 1.32 13.06
C THR A 13 8.11 0.60 12.26
N LEU A 14 9.37 1.07 12.33
CA LEU A 14 10.48 0.44 11.62
C LEU A 14 10.73 -0.99 12.10
N ASN A 15 10.65 -1.25 13.41
CA ASN A 15 10.78 -2.60 13.95
C ASN A 15 9.64 -3.51 13.45
N LYS A 16 8.42 -2.99 13.30
CA LYS A 16 7.31 -3.75 12.69
C LYS A 16 7.55 -4.08 11.23
N PHE A 17 8.19 -3.20 10.47
CA PHE A 17 8.59 -3.49 9.10
C PHE A 17 9.66 -4.57 9.07
N ILE A 18 10.67 -4.48 9.95
CA ILE A 18 11.74 -5.48 10.04
C ILE A 18 11.19 -6.87 10.35
N GLU A 19 10.22 -6.98 11.25
CA GLU A 19 9.56 -8.25 11.60
C GLU A 19 8.85 -8.90 10.40
N ARG A 20 8.39 -8.11 9.43
CA ARG A 20 7.53 -8.57 8.34
C ARG A 20 8.20 -8.59 6.97
N PHE A 21 9.30 -7.87 6.77
CA PHE A 21 9.83 -7.56 5.46
C PHE A 21 10.17 -8.79 4.61
N VAL A 22 10.74 -9.84 5.22
CA VAL A 22 11.04 -11.10 4.54
C VAL A 22 10.11 -12.19 5.06
N PRO A 23 9.26 -12.81 4.21
CA PRO A 23 8.37 -13.88 4.65
C PRO A 23 9.14 -15.19 4.89
N ASP A 24 8.55 -16.08 5.68
CA ASP A 24 9.02 -17.46 5.88
C ASP A 24 8.92 -18.31 4.59
N ARG A 25 7.90 -18.02 3.77
CA ARG A 25 7.65 -18.60 2.46
C ARG A 25 7.61 -17.51 1.40
N GLY A 26 8.65 -17.49 0.57
CA GLY A 26 8.73 -16.61 -0.58
C GLY A 26 7.84 -17.07 -1.73
N VAL A 27 7.40 -16.13 -2.57
CA VAL A 27 6.69 -16.40 -3.81
C VAL A 27 7.69 -16.47 -4.96
N TYR A 28 7.60 -17.52 -5.77
CA TYR A 28 8.45 -17.74 -6.93
C TYR A 28 7.62 -17.99 -8.17
N TYR A 29 7.82 -17.16 -9.18
CA TYR A 29 7.18 -17.29 -10.50
C TYR A 29 8.03 -18.13 -11.46
N PHE A 30 7.41 -18.87 -12.38
CA PHE A 30 8.13 -19.64 -13.39
C PHE A 30 7.21 -20.03 -14.55
N ASP A 31 7.76 -20.36 -15.70
CA ASP A 31 7.04 -20.88 -16.88
C ASP A 31 7.60 -22.24 -17.37
N ASP A 32 8.42 -22.89 -16.54
CA ASP A 32 9.11 -24.14 -16.89
C ASP A 32 8.36 -25.40 -16.39
N ASP A 33 8.07 -26.32 -17.32
CA ASP A 33 7.35 -27.58 -17.06
C ASP A 33 8.10 -28.54 -16.13
N GLN A 34 9.44 -28.51 -16.12
CA GLN A 34 10.24 -29.31 -15.22
C GLN A 34 10.11 -28.81 -13.79
N ILE A 35 10.12 -27.48 -13.58
CA ILE A 35 9.85 -26.88 -12.27
C ILE A 35 8.44 -27.27 -11.82
N PHE A 36 7.43 -27.08 -12.68
CA PHE A 36 6.04 -27.44 -12.42
C PHE A 36 5.91 -28.90 -11.95
N CYS A 37 6.42 -29.85 -12.73
CA CYS A 37 6.36 -31.27 -12.43
C CYS A 37 7.18 -31.66 -11.20
N SER A 38 8.32 -31.00 -10.97
CA SER A 38 9.21 -31.21 -9.82
C SER A 38 8.53 -30.81 -8.51
N LEU A 39 7.81 -29.68 -8.50
CA LEU A 39 7.05 -29.20 -7.34
C LEU A 39 5.85 -30.11 -7.03
N LEU A 40 5.05 -30.46 -8.05
CA LEU A 40 3.87 -31.33 -7.84
C LEU A 40 4.25 -32.71 -7.30
N LYS A 41 5.33 -33.33 -7.80
CA LYS A 41 5.83 -34.62 -7.29
C LYS A 41 6.24 -34.59 -5.82
N ARG A 42 6.57 -33.41 -5.30
CA ARG A 42 6.90 -33.18 -3.89
C ARG A 42 5.69 -32.80 -3.04
N GLY A 43 4.50 -32.72 -3.63
CA GLY A 43 3.29 -32.27 -2.93
C GLY A 43 3.25 -30.75 -2.69
N ILE A 44 4.09 -29.98 -3.38
CA ILE A 44 4.09 -28.52 -3.31
C ILE A 44 3.04 -27.98 -4.28
N THR A 45 2.16 -27.13 -3.78
CA THR A 45 1.08 -26.51 -4.57
C THR A 45 1.65 -25.54 -5.60
N VAL A 46 1.12 -25.58 -6.81
CA VAL A 46 1.39 -24.63 -7.89
C VAL A 46 0.08 -23.95 -8.27
N TYR A 47 0.11 -22.64 -8.42
CA TYR A 47 -1.03 -21.80 -8.76
C TYR A 47 -0.77 -21.06 -10.07
N SER A 48 -1.82 -20.58 -10.70
CA SER A 48 -1.75 -19.38 -11.54
C SER A 48 -1.63 -18.10 -10.67
N PRO A 49 -1.17 -16.97 -11.22
CA PRO A 49 -1.13 -15.70 -10.50
C PRO A 49 -2.48 -15.30 -9.91
N GLN A 50 -3.58 -15.50 -10.64
CA GLN A 50 -4.93 -15.16 -10.16
C GLN A 50 -5.39 -16.08 -9.02
N GLU A 51 -5.04 -17.37 -9.06
CA GLU A 51 -5.32 -18.30 -7.96
C GLU A 51 -4.53 -17.92 -6.71
N LEU A 52 -3.26 -17.55 -6.82
CA LEU A 52 -2.45 -17.08 -5.69
C LEU A 52 -3.10 -15.88 -4.99
N LEU A 53 -3.53 -14.87 -5.75
CA LEU A 53 -4.20 -13.68 -5.22
C LEU A 53 -5.48 -14.01 -4.46
N ARG A 54 -6.29 -14.95 -4.98
CA ARG A 54 -7.53 -15.40 -4.34
C ARG A 54 -7.27 -16.25 -3.10
N SER A 55 -6.25 -17.08 -3.12
CA SER A 55 -5.92 -18.00 -2.03
C SER A 55 -5.17 -17.32 -0.89
N PHE A 56 -4.41 -16.25 -1.16
CA PHE A 56 -3.56 -15.59 -0.16
C PHE A 56 -3.74 -14.06 -0.16
N PRO A 57 -4.95 -13.53 0.10
CA PRO A 57 -5.20 -12.09 0.08
C PRO A 57 -4.36 -11.32 1.09
N THR A 58 -4.15 -11.85 2.30
CA THR A 58 -3.30 -11.22 3.32
C THR A 58 -1.83 -11.18 2.92
N PHE A 59 -1.33 -12.25 2.29
CA PHE A 59 0.04 -12.25 1.78
C PHE A 59 0.20 -11.22 0.67
N SER A 60 -0.76 -11.17 -0.26
CA SER A 60 -0.75 -10.15 -1.31
C SER A 60 -0.72 -8.74 -0.73
N LEU A 61 -1.43 -8.51 0.37
CA LEU A 61 -1.49 -7.22 1.03
C LEU A 61 -0.16 -6.85 1.70
N ASP A 62 0.48 -7.78 2.41
CA ASP A 62 1.73 -7.52 3.16
C ASP A 62 2.98 -7.50 2.27
N TYR A 63 2.95 -8.24 1.16
CA TYR A 63 4.13 -8.51 0.33
C TYR A 63 3.95 -8.12 -1.13
N GLY A 64 2.78 -7.56 -1.50
CA GLY A 64 2.44 -7.19 -2.87
C GLY A 64 3.47 -6.27 -3.51
N SER A 65 3.87 -5.23 -2.79
CA SER A 65 4.88 -4.24 -3.25
C SER A 65 6.28 -4.82 -3.34
N ILE A 66 6.63 -5.76 -2.44
CA ILE A 66 7.94 -6.43 -2.46
C ILE A 66 8.05 -7.43 -3.63
N TYR A 67 7.01 -8.23 -3.84
CA TYR A 67 6.98 -9.28 -4.87
C TYR A 67 6.36 -8.80 -6.18
N HIS A 68 6.06 -7.51 -6.27
CA HIS A 68 5.41 -6.86 -7.42
C HIS A 68 4.11 -7.56 -7.85
N ILE A 69 3.38 -8.19 -6.92
CA ILE A 69 2.29 -9.15 -7.22
C ILE A 69 1.17 -8.50 -8.05
N TRP A 70 0.95 -7.20 -7.89
CA TRP A 70 -0.08 -6.45 -8.61
C TRP A 70 0.34 -5.97 -10.00
N ASP A 71 1.63 -6.05 -10.34
CA ASP A 71 2.10 -5.70 -11.67
C ASP A 71 1.60 -6.75 -12.68
N LEU A 72 0.83 -6.31 -13.67
CA LEU A 72 0.13 -7.14 -14.66
C LEU A 72 1.04 -7.67 -15.79
N SER A 73 2.36 -7.53 -15.65
CA SER A 73 3.34 -7.87 -16.71
C SER A 73 3.65 -9.37 -16.84
N LEU A 74 2.98 -10.25 -16.08
CA LEU A 74 3.20 -11.68 -16.18
C LEU A 74 2.44 -12.26 -17.38
N SER A 75 3.11 -13.14 -18.12
CA SER A 75 2.46 -13.93 -19.18
C SER A 75 1.34 -14.79 -18.61
N ASP A 76 0.28 -15.02 -19.39
CA ASP A 76 -0.81 -15.95 -19.06
C ASP A 76 -0.34 -17.39 -18.81
N THR A 77 0.90 -17.72 -19.21
CA THR A 77 1.55 -19.03 -19.03
C THR A 77 2.40 -19.12 -17.75
N ALA A 78 2.47 -18.06 -16.95
CA ALA A 78 3.25 -18.08 -15.73
C ALA A 78 2.53 -18.90 -14.64
N PHE A 79 3.31 -19.72 -13.94
CA PHE A 79 2.94 -20.40 -12.73
C PHE A 79 3.60 -19.73 -11.53
N VAL A 80 3.05 -19.99 -10.34
CA VAL A 80 3.58 -19.46 -9.10
C VAL A 80 3.50 -20.49 -7.97
N SER A 81 4.53 -20.51 -7.13
CA SER A 81 4.57 -21.36 -5.93
C SER A 81 5.11 -20.60 -4.73
N ARG A 82 4.69 -21.01 -3.53
CA ARG A 82 5.17 -20.48 -2.25
C ARG A 82 6.12 -21.49 -1.62
N LEU A 83 7.41 -21.17 -1.58
CA LEU A 83 8.46 -22.05 -1.09
C LEU A 83 9.12 -21.45 0.16
N ASN A 84 9.33 -22.27 1.19
CA ASN A 84 10.32 -21.96 2.23
C ASN A 84 11.75 -22.31 1.76
N LEU A 85 12.76 -21.99 2.56
CA LEU A 85 14.16 -22.23 2.21
C LEU A 85 14.48 -23.72 2.02
N GLU A 86 13.91 -24.60 2.83
CA GLU A 86 14.11 -26.05 2.71
C GLU A 86 13.52 -26.60 1.39
N GLU A 87 12.28 -26.22 1.06
CA GLU A 87 11.61 -26.58 -0.18
C GLU A 87 12.38 -26.07 -1.40
N PHE A 88 12.92 -24.85 -1.33
CA PHE A 88 13.76 -24.28 -2.38
C PHE A 88 15.09 -25.04 -2.54
N THR A 89 15.81 -25.26 -1.45
CA THR A 89 17.16 -25.89 -1.46
C THR A 89 17.13 -27.38 -1.80
N THR A 90 16.00 -28.06 -1.63
CA THR A 90 15.80 -29.46 -2.04
C THR A 90 15.46 -29.64 -3.53
N LEU A 91 15.24 -28.54 -4.27
CA LEU A 91 15.24 -28.59 -5.73
C LEU A 91 16.65 -28.93 -6.22
N ASN A 92 16.75 -29.53 -7.40
CA ASN A 92 18.09 -29.72 -7.97
C ASN A 92 18.71 -28.34 -8.32
N PRO A 93 20.05 -28.21 -8.35
CA PRO A 93 20.70 -26.91 -8.55
C PRO A 93 20.36 -26.23 -9.88
N VAL A 94 20.01 -27.00 -10.91
CA VAL A 94 19.59 -26.44 -12.22
C VAL A 94 18.24 -25.75 -12.07
N LEU A 95 17.26 -26.40 -11.47
CA LEU A 95 15.92 -25.83 -11.25
C LEU A 95 15.96 -24.64 -10.28
N GLN A 96 16.80 -24.68 -9.24
CA GLN A 96 17.00 -23.53 -8.36
C GLN A 96 17.48 -22.31 -9.16
N ARG A 97 18.50 -22.52 -10.01
CA ARG A 97 19.02 -21.47 -10.88
C ARG A 97 17.94 -20.95 -11.83
N THR A 98 17.27 -21.83 -12.57
CA THR A 98 16.21 -21.45 -13.52
C THR A 98 15.10 -20.65 -12.84
N LEU A 99 14.71 -21.03 -11.61
CA LEU A 99 13.71 -20.30 -10.84
C LEU A 99 14.17 -18.89 -10.46
N LEU A 100 15.45 -18.73 -10.06
CA LEU A 100 16.04 -17.41 -9.76
C LEU A 100 16.24 -16.55 -11.01
N GLU A 101 16.70 -17.13 -12.12
CA GLU A 101 16.79 -16.44 -13.42
C GLU A 101 15.43 -15.88 -13.84
N TYR A 102 14.36 -16.66 -13.61
CA TYR A 102 13.01 -16.19 -13.89
C TYR A 102 12.59 -15.02 -13.01
N GLN A 103 12.92 -15.05 -11.70
CA GLN A 103 12.64 -13.92 -10.80
C GLN A 103 13.35 -12.64 -11.26
N VAL A 104 14.62 -12.75 -11.67
CA VAL A 104 15.38 -11.62 -12.21
C VAL A 104 14.73 -11.09 -13.49
N LYS A 105 14.38 -11.99 -14.42
CA LYS A 105 13.76 -11.63 -15.70
C LYS A 105 12.45 -10.87 -15.52
N CYS A 106 11.63 -11.25 -14.54
CA CYS A 106 10.34 -10.60 -14.29
C CYS A 106 10.41 -9.46 -13.25
N GLY A 107 11.57 -9.21 -12.64
CA GLY A 107 11.77 -8.18 -11.63
C GLY A 107 10.98 -8.43 -10.34
N ARG A 108 10.98 -9.67 -9.83
CA ARG A 108 10.12 -10.07 -8.70
C ARG A 108 10.86 -10.69 -7.53
N GLY A 109 10.26 -10.47 -6.37
CA GLY A 109 10.65 -11.09 -5.11
C GLY A 109 11.93 -10.49 -4.53
N HIS A 110 12.46 -11.15 -3.51
CA HIS A 110 13.64 -10.71 -2.79
C HIS A 110 14.95 -11.02 -3.53
N VAL A 111 15.00 -10.73 -4.83
CA VAL A 111 16.19 -10.91 -5.66
C VAL A 111 16.78 -9.55 -5.99
N TYR A 112 17.97 -9.28 -5.47
CA TYR A 112 18.61 -7.98 -5.58
C TYR A 112 19.94 -8.11 -6.32
N ASP A 113 20.28 -7.11 -7.13
CA ASP A 113 21.58 -7.06 -7.81
C ASP A 113 22.72 -6.76 -6.81
N GLU A 114 23.95 -7.07 -7.20
CA GLU A 114 25.14 -6.90 -6.37
C GLU A 114 25.35 -5.47 -5.85
N HIS A 115 24.94 -4.44 -6.59
CA HIS A 115 25.07 -3.05 -6.16
C HIS A 115 24.13 -2.72 -5.01
N TRP A 116 22.99 -3.41 -4.88
CA TRP A 116 22.11 -3.23 -3.74
C TRP A 116 22.82 -3.55 -2.42
N PHE A 117 23.71 -4.55 -2.43
CA PHE A 117 24.51 -5.00 -1.29
C PHE A 117 25.78 -4.18 -1.05
N SER A 118 26.01 -3.06 -1.74
CA SER A 118 27.21 -2.22 -1.51
C SER A 118 27.40 -1.81 -0.05
N ASP A 119 26.30 -1.71 0.70
CA ASP A 119 26.26 -1.22 2.08
C ASP A 119 26.00 -2.33 3.12
N PHE A 120 25.89 -3.59 2.67
CA PHE A 120 25.42 -4.73 3.45
C PHE A 120 26.29 -5.96 3.23
N GLU A 121 26.27 -6.89 4.17
CA GLU A 121 26.92 -8.18 3.97
C GLU A 121 26.18 -8.96 2.87
N GLN A 122 26.94 -9.52 1.93
CA GLN A 122 26.37 -10.31 0.83
C GLN A 122 26.03 -11.72 1.32
N PRO A 123 24.84 -12.25 1.00
CA PRO A 123 24.54 -13.66 1.19
C PRO A 123 25.55 -14.53 0.44
N ASN A 124 26.04 -15.58 1.10
CA ASN A 124 26.97 -16.53 0.49
C ASN A 124 26.27 -17.63 -0.34
N SER A 125 24.93 -17.68 -0.32
CA SER A 125 24.13 -18.73 -0.95
C SER A 125 23.08 -18.13 -1.90
N ASN A 126 22.50 -18.98 -2.77
CA ASN A 126 21.37 -18.63 -3.66
C ASN A 126 21.66 -17.45 -4.60
N VAL A 127 22.80 -17.52 -5.30
CA VAL A 127 23.28 -16.52 -6.25
C VAL A 127 23.05 -16.99 -7.68
N VAL A 128 22.67 -16.05 -8.55
CA VAL A 128 22.53 -16.27 -9.99
C VAL A 128 23.22 -15.16 -10.78
N THR A 129 23.64 -15.46 -12.01
CA THR A 129 24.24 -14.47 -12.92
C THR A 129 23.40 -14.38 -14.18
N VAL A 130 22.87 -13.19 -14.46
CA VAL A 130 22.04 -12.89 -15.63
C VAL A 130 22.66 -11.66 -16.31
N ASP A 131 22.92 -11.74 -17.62
CA ASP A 131 23.51 -10.65 -18.41
C ASP A 131 24.78 -10.03 -17.79
N SER A 132 25.66 -10.88 -17.25
CA SER A 132 26.90 -10.51 -16.54
C SER A 132 26.73 -9.79 -15.20
N ASN A 133 25.50 -9.60 -14.74
CA ASN A 133 25.20 -9.06 -13.40
C ASN A 133 24.93 -10.20 -12.42
N ARG A 134 25.44 -10.07 -11.19
CA ARG A 134 25.17 -11.01 -10.10
C ARG A 134 23.96 -10.56 -9.31
N TYR A 135 23.10 -11.53 -9.01
CA TYR A 135 21.89 -11.34 -8.22
C TYR A 135 21.87 -12.33 -7.06
N TYR A 136 21.35 -11.88 -5.92
CA TYR A 136 21.29 -12.63 -4.68
C TYR A 136 19.84 -12.71 -4.21
N LEU A 137 19.39 -13.90 -3.87
CA LEU A 137 18.14 -14.08 -3.13
C LEU A 137 18.38 -13.75 -1.66
N LEU A 138 17.69 -12.74 -1.14
CA LEU A 138 17.62 -12.48 0.30
C LEU A 138 16.59 -13.41 0.94
N THR A 139 17.05 -14.37 1.73
CA THR A 139 16.18 -15.30 2.47
C THR A 139 15.88 -14.79 3.87
N LEU A 140 14.92 -15.41 4.57
CA LEU A 140 14.65 -15.09 5.97
C LEU A 140 15.86 -15.39 6.86
N GLU A 141 16.64 -16.42 6.55
CA GLU A 141 17.86 -16.75 7.29
C GLU A 141 18.92 -15.65 7.13
N ASP A 142 19.17 -15.20 5.89
CA ASP A 142 20.08 -14.08 5.62
C ASP A 142 19.62 -12.80 6.34
N TRP A 143 18.32 -12.49 6.26
CA TRP A 143 17.72 -11.36 6.95
C TRP A 143 17.95 -11.44 8.46
N GLN A 144 17.80 -12.63 9.04
CA GLN A 144 18.01 -12.87 10.47
C GLN A 144 19.48 -12.79 10.91
N GLN A 145 20.43 -12.88 9.99
CA GLN A 145 21.86 -12.69 10.28
C GLN A 145 22.27 -11.22 10.29
N PHE A 146 21.57 -10.36 9.53
CA PHE A 146 21.83 -8.92 9.56
C PHE A 146 21.62 -8.34 10.95
N SER A 147 22.48 -7.38 11.32
CA SER A 147 22.29 -6.63 12.55
C SER A 147 20.99 -5.84 12.50
N VAL A 148 20.44 -5.49 13.66
CA VAL A 148 19.22 -4.67 13.74
C VAL A 148 19.41 -3.35 12.97
N GLU A 149 20.58 -2.72 13.08
CA GLU A 149 20.87 -1.47 12.37
C GLU A 149 20.98 -1.67 10.84
N ASP A 150 21.49 -2.81 10.37
CA ASP A 150 21.52 -3.12 8.94
C ASP A 150 20.12 -3.34 8.38
N ARG A 151 19.26 -4.07 9.11
CA ARG A 151 17.85 -4.23 8.72
C ARG A 151 17.14 -2.89 8.67
N LYS A 152 17.37 -2.00 9.64
CA LYS A 152 16.84 -0.63 9.63
C LYS A 152 17.29 0.14 8.39
N ARG A 153 18.60 0.13 8.11
CA ARG A 153 19.17 0.80 6.91
C ARG A 153 18.60 0.21 5.61
N TRP A 154 18.40 -1.10 5.57
CA TRP A 154 17.82 -1.81 4.42
C TRP A 154 16.39 -1.35 4.14
N ILE A 155 15.51 -1.37 5.15
CA ILE A 155 14.12 -0.92 4.99
C ILE A 155 14.07 0.54 4.54
N ILE A 156 14.92 1.41 5.10
CA ILE A 156 14.98 2.82 4.70
C ILE A 156 15.45 2.96 3.25
N LYS A 157 16.46 2.20 2.82
CA LYS A 157 16.93 2.18 1.42
C LYS A 157 15.83 1.68 0.48
N TRP A 158 15.11 0.64 0.88
CA TRP A 158 13.99 0.07 0.12
C TRP A 158 12.82 1.05 -0.01
N LEU A 159 12.40 1.69 1.08
CA LEU A 159 11.33 2.70 1.06
C LEU A 159 11.69 3.90 0.18
N LYS A 160 12.94 4.38 0.22
CA LYS A 160 13.39 5.47 -0.68
C LYS A 160 13.27 5.07 -2.15
N ASN A 161 13.72 3.87 -2.51
CA ASN A 161 13.59 3.36 -3.88
C ASN A 161 12.12 3.19 -4.27
N TRP A 162 11.26 2.75 -3.34
CA TRP A 162 9.81 2.68 -3.56
C TRP A 162 9.19 4.07 -3.79
N ASP A 163 9.51 5.05 -2.94
CA ASP A 163 9.03 6.43 -3.05
C ASP A 163 9.45 7.09 -4.38
N GLU A 164 10.71 6.91 -4.79
CA GLU A 164 11.25 7.43 -6.06
C GLU A 164 10.51 6.87 -7.29
N ASN A 165 10.03 5.62 -7.21
CA ASN A 165 9.28 4.99 -8.28
C ASN A 165 7.80 5.38 -8.31
N THR A 166 7.24 5.83 -7.18
CA THR A 166 5.81 6.20 -7.04
C THR A 166 5.53 7.70 -7.28
N ARG A 167 6.56 8.55 -7.29
CA ARG A 167 6.56 9.93 -7.84
C ARG A 167 5.56 10.94 -7.27
N VAL A 168 4.98 10.72 -6.09
CA VAL A 168 4.12 11.71 -5.43
C VAL A 168 4.66 12.02 -4.04
N GLU A 169 5.15 13.24 -3.87
CA GLU A 169 5.66 13.74 -2.60
C GLU A 169 4.53 14.34 -1.77
N THR A 170 4.59 14.14 -0.45
CA THR A 170 3.61 14.75 0.46
C THR A 170 3.92 16.24 0.66
N ILE A 171 2.90 17.08 0.60
CA ILE A 171 2.99 18.52 0.86
C ILE A 171 2.79 18.76 2.36
N LEU A 172 3.88 19.04 3.08
CA LEU A 172 3.90 19.30 4.52
C LEU A 172 4.20 20.78 4.84
N ASP A 173 3.67 21.71 4.05
CA ASP A 173 3.90 23.13 4.26
C ASP A 173 3.21 23.62 5.56
N GLU A 174 4.01 24.23 6.43
CA GLU A 174 3.54 24.76 7.70
C GLU A 174 2.69 26.04 7.57
N HIS A 175 2.71 26.66 6.39
CA HIS A 175 2.03 27.91 6.08
C HIS A 175 0.73 27.76 5.29
N VAL A 176 0.26 26.53 5.04
CA VAL A 176 -1.06 26.32 4.41
C VAL A 176 -2.14 26.93 5.31
N GLU A 177 -2.89 27.90 4.79
CA GLU A 177 -4.07 28.44 5.46
C GLU A 177 -5.20 27.41 5.38
N VAL A 178 -5.52 26.81 6.53
CA VAL A 178 -6.51 25.73 6.64
C VAL A 178 -7.75 26.23 7.38
N SER A 179 -8.93 25.91 6.82
CA SER A 179 -10.21 26.23 7.45
C SER A 179 -10.36 25.57 8.82
N GLU A 180 -11.00 26.25 9.78
CA GLU A 180 -11.33 25.68 11.10
C GLU A 180 -12.20 24.41 11.03
N ARG A 181 -12.87 24.16 9.89
CA ARG A 181 -13.64 22.93 9.65
C ARG A 181 -12.76 21.69 9.54
N VAL A 182 -11.49 21.85 9.20
CA VAL A 182 -10.54 20.77 8.98
C VAL A 182 -9.81 20.47 10.30
N PRO A 183 -9.78 19.21 10.76
CA PRO A 183 -9.05 18.84 11.98
C PRO A 183 -7.54 18.78 11.69
N TYR A 184 -6.93 19.94 11.42
CA TYR A 184 -5.58 20.01 10.85
C TYR A 184 -4.50 19.41 11.77
N ASN A 185 -4.70 19.44 13.09
CA ASN A 185 -3.81 18.75 14.02
C ASN A 185 -3.77 17.23 13.81
N LEU A 186 -4.90 16.61 13.46
CA LEU A 186 -4.97 15.18 13.13
C LEU A 186 -4.34 14.92 11.76
N VAL A 187 -4.65 15.75 10.77
CA VAL A 187 -4.03 15.68 9.43
C VAL A 187 -2.50 15.73 9.56
N LYS A 188 -1.95 16.73 10.27
CA LYS A 188 -0.51 16.87 10.52
C LYS A 188 0.10 15.73 11.32
N LYS A 189 -0.67 15.09 12.21
CA LYS A 189 -0.19 13.94 13.01
C LYS A 189 0.11 12.73 12.13
N TYR A 190 -0.65 12.54 11.05
CA TYR A 190 -0.57 11.34 10.20
C TYR A 190 0.09 11.59 8.85
N ALA A 191 -0.09 12.77 8.26
CA ALA A 191 0.55 13.11 6.99
C ALA A 191 2.07 12.97 7.11
N GLY A 192 2.67 12.33 6.12
CA GLY A 192 4.11 12.07 6.16
C GLY A 192 4.50 10.90 7.06
N THR A 193 3.58 10.04 7.50
CA THR A 193 3.87 8.87 8.33
C THR A 193 3.39 7.57 7.69
N TYR A 194 3.87 6.45 8.20
CA TYR A 194 3.50 5.12 7.74
C TYR A 194 2.65 4.39 8.77
N ALA A 195 1.76 3.52 8.28
CA ALA A 195 1.08 2.57 9.13
C ALA A 195 2.06 1.50 9.65
N GLU A 196 1.80 0.96 10.84
CA GLU A 196 2.63 -0.10 11.43
C GLU A 196 2.44 -1.48 10.76
N GLN A 197 1.39 -1.62 9.95
CA GLN A 197 1.03 -2.83 9.23
C GLN A 197 0.16 -2.48 8.01
N SER A 198 0.01 -3.44 7.10
CA SER A 198 -0.92 -3.33 5.99
C SER A 198 -2.37 -3.44 6.46
N GLY A 199 -3.29 -2.96 5.61
CA GLY A 199 -4.72 -2.90 5.90
C GLY A 199 -5.28 -1.49 5.92
N PRO A 200 -4.67 -0.52 6.64
CA PRO A 200 -5.10 0.88 6.58
C PRO A 200 -5.21 1.36 5.13
N ASN A 201 -6.33 1.99 4.79
CA ASN A 201 -6.65 2.34 3.42
C ASN A 201 -7.24 3.75 3.25
N CYS A 202 -7.55 4.14 2.02
CA CYS A 202 -8.10 5.44 1.65
C CYS A 202 -9.42 5.77 2.38
N PHE A 203 -10.35 4.80 2.46
CA PHE A 203 -11.61 4.97 3.17
C PHE A 203 -11.40 5.25 4.66
N ALA A 204 -10.53 4.48 5.32
CA ALA A 204 -10.17 4.69 6.71
C ALA A 204 -9.51 6.06 6.94
N ALA A 205 -8.59 6.47 6.06
CA ALA A 205 -7.92 7.77 6.13
C ALA A 205 -8.90 8.94 6.02
N ALA A 206 -9.79 8.92 5.03
CA ALA A 206 -10.76 9.98 4.81
C ALA A 206 -11.79 10.05 5.95
N ILE A 207 -12.36 8.91 6.36
CA ILE A 207 -13.39 8.91 7.40
C ILE A 207 -12.82 9.23 8.79
N ALA A 208 -11.57 8.87 9.07
CA ALA A 208 -10.94 9.23 10.34
C ALA A 208 -10.86 10.75 10.54
N MET A 209 -10.66 11.51 9.45
CA MET A 209 -10.69 12.98 9.49
C MET A 209 -12.12 13.51 9.65
N VAL A 210 -13.12 12.86 9.05
CA VAL A 210 -14.54 13.21 9.26
C VAL A 210 -14.97 13.02 10.72
N VAL A 211 -14.61 11.89 11.31
CA VAL A 211 -14.96 11.54 12.70
C VAL A 211 -14.17 12.40 13.69
N GLY A 212 -12.87 12.58 13.43
CA GLY A 212 -11.96 13.32 14.30
C GLY A 212 -11.81 12.69 15.69
N GLY A 213 -11.34 13.51 16.65
CA GLY A 213 -11.22 13.13 18.06
C GLY A 213 -10.38 11.88 18.33
N GLU A 214 -10.69 11.19 19.43
CA GLU A 214 -10.01 9.95 19.85
C GLU A 214 -10.30 8.78 18.89
N GLN A 215 -11.52 8.72 18.33
CA GLN A 215 -11.94 7.66 17.42
C GLN A 215 -11.12 7.64 16.12
N CYS A 216 -10.58 8.79 15.70
CA CYS A 216 -9.65 8.89 14.58
C CYS A 216 -8.48 7.90 14.70
N HIS A 217 -7.92 7.70 15.90
CA HIS A 217 -6.74 6.86 16.11
C HIS A 217 -7.02 5.38 15.83
N THR A 218 -8.21 4.92 16.18
CA THR A 218 -8.65 3.56 15.88
C THR A 218 -9.02 3.43 14.41
N LEU A 219 -9.82 4.36 13.87
CA LEU A 219 -10.35 4.27 12.50
C LEU A 219 -9.25 4.32 11.44
N ILE A 220 -8.27 5.21 11.59
CA ILE A 220 -7.23 5.41 10.57
C ILE A 220 -6.34 4.17 10.36
N SER A 221 -6.32 3.25 11.32
CA SER A 221 -5.55 1.99 11.27
C SER A 221 -6.37 0.79 10.77
N GLN A 222 -7.62 0.99 10.35
CA GLN A 222 -8.49 -0.08 9.90
C GLN A 222 -8.42 -0.30 8.39
N TRP A 223 -8.62 -1.56 8.00
CA TRP A 223 -9.10 -1.86 6.65
C TRP A 223 -10.61 -1.65 6.61
N LEU A 224 -11.03 -0.50 6.05
CA LEU A 224 -12.45 -0.15 5.97
C LEU A 224 -13.02 -0.46 4.58
N HIS A 225 -14.16 -1.15 4.53
CA HIS A 225 -14.90 -1.39 3.30
C HIS A 225 -15.83 -0.22 2.94
N GLN A 226 -16.31 -0.20 1.69
CA GLN A 226 -17.12 0.87 1.13
C GLN A 226 -18.42 1.14 1.93
N GLU A 227 -19.15 0.09 2.32
CA GLU A 227 -20.46 0.27 2.97
C GLU A 227 -20.34 0.85 4.39
N PRO A 228 -19.44 0.35 5.27
CA PRO A 228 -19.13 1.04 6.53
C PRO A 228 -18.70 2.49 6.35
N PHE A 229 -17.89 2.79 5.33
CA PHE A 229 -17.44 4.14 5.02
C PHE A 229 -18.61 5.10 4.74
N PHE A 230 -19.54 4.71 3.86
CA PHE A 230 -20.70 5.55 3.56
C PHE A 230 -21.67 5.70 4.74
N ARG A 231 -21.86 4.64 5.55
CA ARG A 231 -22.67 4.76 6.79
C ARG A 231 -22.07 5.75 7.78
N LEU A 232 -20.74 5.80 7.90
CA LEU A 232 -20.06 6.77 8.75
C LEU A 232 -20.17 8.20 8.20
N LEU A 233 -20.09 8.38 6.88
CA LEU A 233 -20.35 9.69 6.26
C LEU A 233 -21.76 10.19 6.61
N GLU A 234 -22.77 9.34 6.40
CA GLU A 234 -24.16 9.67 6.71
C GLU A 234 -24.36 9.98 8.21
N ALA A 235 -23.81 9.16 9.11
CA ALA A 235 -23.87 9.37 10.56
C ALA A 235 -23.21 10.69 11.00
N HIS A 236 -22.23 11.18 10.23
CA HIS A 236 -21.58 12.48 10.46
C HIS A 236 -22.19 13.62 9.63
N VAL A 237 -23.38 13.39 9.08
CA VAL A 237 -24.20 14.36 8.33
C VAL A 237 -23.52 14.84 7.05
N TYR A 238 -22.70 13.98 6.43
CA TYR A 238 -22.18 14.20 5.09
C TYR A 238 -23.18 13.69 4.05
N SER A 239 -23.45 14.52 3.05
CA SER A 239 -24.28 14.14 1.91
C SER A 239 -23.58 14.50 0.61
N LYS A 240 -23.88 13.75 -0.45
CA LYS A 240 -23.35 14.04 -1.78
C LYS A 240 -23.93 15.37 -2.28
N VAL A 241 -23.07 16.33 -2.58
CA VAL A 241 -23.47 17.67 -3.08
C VAL A 241 -23.29 17.81 -4.58
N THR A 242 -22.29 17.15 -5.16
CA THR A 242 -22.06 17.18 -6.61
C THR A 242 -21.27 15.95 -7.08
N MET A 243 -21.11 15.83 -8.39
CA MET A 243 -20.36 14.79 -9.08
C MET A 243 -19.58 15.44 -10.22
N LEU A 244 -18.27 15.19 -10.25
CA LEU A 244 -17.38 15.66 -11.29
C LEU A 244 -17.11 14.52 -12.28
N HIS A 245 -17.14 14.82 -13.56
CA HIS A 245 -16.78 13.90 -14.64
C HIS A 245 -15.48 14.31 -15.34
N GLU A 246 -14.90 15.44 -14.93
CA GLU A 246 -13.68 16.03 -15.46
C GLU A 246 -12.87 16.61 -14.29
N MET A 247 -11.60 16.95 -14.54
CA MET A 247 -10.69 17.54 -13.55
C MET A 247 -10.99 19.05 -13.31
N ASP A 248 -12.23 19.36 -12.91
CA ASP A 248 -12.63 20.69 -12.44
C ASP A 248 -12.93 20.65 -10.94
N PHE A 249 -11.93 21.02 -10.14
CA PHE A 249 -12.01 21.02 -8.68
C PHE A 249 -12.44 22.35 -8.07
N SER A 250 -12.95 23.29 -8.88
CA SER A 250 -13.37 24.62 -8.40
C SER A 250 -14.50 24.59 -7.37
N LEU A 251 -15.25 23.48 -7.30
CA LEU A 251 -16.35 23.25 -6.35
C LEU A 251 -15.92 22.58 -5.04
N VAL A 252 -14.66 22.13 -4.94
CA VAL A 252 -14.14 21.46 -3.75
C VAL A 252 -13.92 22.49 -2.65
N GLU A 253 -14.43 22.19 -1.46
CA GLU A 253 -14.23 23.00 -0.27
C GLU A 253 -13.41 22.26 0.79
N PRO A 254 -12.69 22.99 1.67
CA PRO A 254 -12.09 22.40 2.85
C PRO A 254 -13.12 21.60 3.67
N ALA A 255 -12.70 20.44 4.16
CA ALA A 255 -13.50 19.44 4.86
C ALA A 255 -14.49 18.64 4.01
N ASP A 256 -14.48 18.77 2.68
CA ASP A 256 -15.18 17.82 1.82
C ASP A 256 -14.51 16.44 1.83
N VAL A 257 -15.28 15.42 1.45
CA VAL A 257 -14.77 14.08 1.15
C VAL A 257 -15.00 13.80 -0.32
N LEU A 258 -13.90 13.57 -1.04
CA LEU A 258 -13.91 13.22 -2.45
C LEU A 258 -13.88 11.69 -2.55
N VAL A 259 -14.75 11.13 -3.38
CA VAL A 259 -14.82 9.68 -3.61
C VAL A 259 -14.76 9.41 -5.11
N TRP A 260 -13.72 8.71 -5.55
CA TRP A 260 -13.55 8.29 -6.93
C TRP A 260 -14.35 7.02 -7.17
N ILE A 261 -15.27 7.11 -8.12
CA ILE A 261 -16.22 6.08 -8.50
C ILE A 261 -15.83 5.59 -9.90
N THR A 262 -15.68 4.29 -10.05
CA THR A 262 -15.43 3.64 -11.34
C THR A 262 -16.68 3.73 -12.24
N GLU A 263 -16.53 3.43 -13.54
CA GLU A 263 -17.66 3.33 -14.48
C GLU A 263 -18.75 2.36 -13.99
N ASN A 264 -18.36 1.29 -13.29
CA ASN A 264 -19.27 0.30 -12.70
C ASN A 264 -19.91 0.75 -11.37
N HIS A 265 -19.84 2.04 -11.04
CA HIS A 265 -20.40 2.63 -9.81
C HIS A 265 -19.82 2.07 -8.50
N VAL A 266 -18.62 1.50 -8.54
CA VAL A 266 -17.88 1.05 -7.35
C VAL A 266 -16.96 2.17 -6.87
N ALA A 267 -16.98 2.48 -5.58
CA ALA A 267 -16.03 3.41 -4.99
C ALA A 267 -14.67 2.73 -4.89
N GLY A 268 -13.69 3.22 -5.64
CA GLY A 268 -12.33 2.67 -5.63
C GLY A 268 -11.35 3.48 -4.79
N HIS A 269 -11.65 4.75 -4.51
CA HIS A 269 -10.78 5.60 -3.68
C HIS A 269 -11.56 6.71 -2.96
N ALA A 270 -11.01 7.19 -1.84
CA ALA A 270 -11.53 8.35 -1.12
C ALA A 270 -10.41 9.18 -0.49
N ALA A 271 -10.60 10.50 -0.48
CA ALA A 271 -9.68 11.45 0.12
C ALA A 271 -10.43 12.58 0.86
N TYR A 272 -9.79 13.19 1.85
CA TYR A 272 -10.36 14.27 2.65
C TYR A 272 -9.75 15.62 2.24
N ALA A 273 -10.57 16.59 1.84
CA ALA A 273 -10.13 17.90 1.40
C ALA A 273 -9.57 18.72 2.58
N VAL A 274 -8.27 19.01 2.54
CA VAL A 274 -7.59 19.89 3.50
C VAL A 274 -7.79 21.35 3.11
N THR A 275 -7.75 21.63 1.81
CA THR A 275 -8.05 22.92 1.18
C THR A 275 -8.93 22.69 -0.06
N GLY A 276 -9.15 23.70 -0.89
CA GLY A 276 -9.84 23.52 -2.18
C GLY A 276 -9.01 22.77 -3.23
N ASP A 277 -7.70 22.63 -3.01
CA ASP A 277 -6.73 22.07 -3.95
C ASP A 277 -5.88 20.93 -3.36
N LEU A 278 -5.86 20.75 -2.04
CA LEU A 278 -5.11 19.71 -1.33
C LEU A 278 -6.03 18.69 -0.67
N VAL A 279 -5.64 17.42 -0.75
CA VAL A 279 -6.33 16.31 -0.09
C VAL A 279 -5.39 15.47 0.74
N PHE A 280 -5.90 14.98 1.88
CA PHE A 280 -5.30 13.97 2.72
C PHE A 280 -5.81 12.58 2.31
N GLN A 281 -4.91 11.65 2.04
CA GLN A 281 -5.24 10.29 1.64
C GLN A 281 -4.20 9.26 2.11
N LYS A 282 -4.54 7.98 1.89
CA LYS A 282 -3.58 6.88 1.81
C LYS A 282 -3.82 6.16 0.48
N HIS A 283 -2.86 6.20 -0.44
CA HIS A 283 -3.09 5.74 -1.82
C HIS A 283 -3.17 4.20 -1.95
N GLY A 284 -2.46 3.47 -1.08
CA GLY A 284 -2.40 2.01 -1.07
C GLY A 284 -2.72 1.41 0.30
N GLN A 285 -2.97 0.10 0.34
CA GLN A 285 -3.28 -0.63 1.57
C GLN A 285 -2.04 -1.26 2.23
N GLY A 286 -0.91 -1.31 1.51
CA GLY A 286 0.37 -1.80 2.01
C GLY A 286 0.95 -0.90 3.10
N TRP A 287 1.81 -1.48 3.94
CA TRP A 287 2.50 -0.79 5.03
C TRP A 287 3.48 0.27 4.52
N GLU A 288 4.02 0.07 3.31
CA GLU A 288 4.94 0.96 2.61
C GLU A 288 4.26 2.17 1.96
N SER A 289 2.94 2.21 1.90
CA SER A 289 2.21 3.36 1.37
C SER A 289 1.93 4.35 2.51
N PRO A 290 2.60 5.51 2.58
CA PRO A 290 2.38 6.48 3.64
C PRO A 290 1.01 7.17 3.53
N TRP A 291 0.58 7.80 4.63
CA TRP A 291 -0.44 8.84 4.55
C TRP A 291 0.17 10.13 4.01
N GLN A 292 -0.53 10.79 3.09
CA GLN A 292 0.01 11.88 2.30
C GLN A 292 -1.00 13.02 2.19
N ILE A 293 -0.48 14.24 2.05
CA ILE A 293 -1.22 15.40 1.53
C ILE A 293 -0.67 15.67 0.12
N LEU A 294 -1.52 15.82 -0.88
CA LEU A 294 -1.12 16.16 -2.25
C LEU A 294 -2.17 17.03 -2.93
N MET A 295 -1.79 17.61 -4.07
CA MET A 295 -2.74 18.28 -4.95
C MET A 295 -3.79 17.29 -5.43
N ILE A 296 -5.06 17.69 -5.50
CA ILE A 296 -6.15 16.82 -5.98
C ILE A 296 -5.84 16.30 -7.40
N ASN A 297 -5.18 17.10 -8.23
CA ASN A 297 -4.75 16.71 -9.58
C ASN A 297 -3.74 15.55 -9.60
N ASP A 298 -2.98 15.36 -8.53
CA ASP A 298 -1.93 14.33 -8.45
C ASP A 298 -2.43 13.00 -7.85
N VAL A 299 -3.72 12.92 -7.50
CA VAL A 299 -4.32 11.67 -7.03
C VAL A 299 -4.35 10.66 -8.18
N TRP A 300 -3.66 9.53 -8.04
CA TRP A 300 -3.54 8.50 -9.09
C TRP A 300 -4.88 8.03 -9.65
N TYR A 301 -5.90 7.98 -8.80
CA TYR A 301 -7.24 7.55 -9.16
C TYR A 301 -7.99 8.52 -10.08
N ASN A 302 -7.42 9.68 -10.42
CA ASN A 302 -7.94 10.56 -11.47
C ASN A 302 -8.03 9.84 -12.83
N GLU A 303 -7.25 8.78 -13.06
CA GLU A 303 -7.39 7.90 -14.25
C GLU A 303 -8.80 7.28 -14.39
N TYR A 304 -9.57 7.19 -13.30
CA TYR A 304 -10.94 6.71 -13.38
C TYR A 304 -11.83 7.66 -14.19
N LEU A 305 -11.52 8.96 -14.22
CA LEU A 305 -12.26 9.91 -15.05
C LEU A 305 -12.09 9.58 -16.54
N ASP A 306 -10.86 9.27 -16.95
CA ASP A 306 -10.55 8.86 -18.33
C ASP A 306 -11.24 7.54 -18.71
N ALA A 307 -11.45 6.66 -17.73
CA ALA A 307 -12.17 5.40 -17.88
C ALA A 307 -13.71 5.52 -17.74
N GLY A 308 -14.28 6.73 -17.82
CA GLY A 308 -15.74 6.95 -17.74
C GLY A 308 -16.32 6.95 -16.32
N GLY A 309 -15.45 7.00 -15.31
CA GLY A 309 -15.80 7.16 -13.90
C GLY A 309 -16.17 8.61 -13.53
N SER A 310 -16.16 8.89 -12.23
CA SER A 310 -16.50 10.20 -11.68
C SER A 310 -15.92 10.41 -10.28
N ILE A 311 -15.94 11.65 -9.80
CA ILE A 311 -15.61 12.00 -8.42
C ILE A 311 -16.87 12.55 -7.75
N SER A 312 -17.38 11.85 -6.74
CA SER A 312 -18.49 12.36 -5.91
C SER A 312 -17.93 13.19 -4.76
N ILE A 313 -18.47 14.39 -4.57
CA ILE A 313 -18.12 15.26 -3.45
C ILE A 313 -19.19 15.13 -2.37
N TYR A 314 -18.76 14.78 -1.16
CA TYR A 314 -19.58 14.72 0.04
C TYR A 314 -19.22 15.87 0.97
N ARG A 315 -20.24 16.57 1.45
CA ARG A 315 -20.08 17.75 2.32
C ARG A 315 -20.98 17.64 3.54
N ARG A 316 -20.48 18.14 4.67
CA ARG A 316 -21.23 18.20 5.92
C ARG A 316 -22.38 19.21 5.83
N ASN A 317 -23.60 18.78 6.12
CA ASN A 317 -24.75 19.67 6.21
C ASN A 317 -24.78 20.33 7.60
N ILE A 318 -24.30 21.56 7.71
CA ILE A 318 -24.25 22.30 8.98
C ILE A 318 -25.64 22.82 9.41
N GLY A 319 -26.63 22.82 8.51
CA GLY A 319 -27.95 23.45 8.70
C GLY A 319 -28.99 22.69 9.53
N MET A 320 -28.72 21.50 10.09
CA MET A 320 -29.73 20.70 10.82
C MET A 320 -29.42 20.40 12.29
N MET A 321 -28.29 20.84 12.84
CA MET A 321 -27.94 20.55 14.24
C MET A 321 -28.62 21.46 15.29
N HIS A 322 -29.37 22.48 14.89
CA HIS A 322 -29.99 23.43 15.83
C HIS A 322 -31.41 23.07 16.32
N GLU A 323 -32.03 21.97 15.85
CA GLU A 323 -33.42 21.64 16.26
C GLU A 323 -33.59 20.35 17.09
N ASN A 324 -32.58 19.49 17.27
CA ASN A 324 -32.78 18.16 17.87
C ASN A 324 -31.90 17.86 19.11
N THR A 325 -31.80 18.77 20.07
CA THR A 325 -31.14 18.47 21.36
C THR A 325 -32.04 17.81 22.41
N GLU A 326 -33.25 17.34 22.08
CA GLU A 326 -34.13 16.73 23.10
C GLU A 326 -34.65 15.31 22.85
N THR A 327 -34.31 14.59 21.77
CA THR A 327 -34.97 13.27 21.52
C THR A 327 -34.13 12.08 21.04
N ASP A 328 -32.79 12.12 21.01
CA ASP A 328 -32.00 10.97 20.52
C ASP A 328 -31.16 10.24 21.59
N ALA A 329 -31.74 10.05 22.78
CA ALA A 329 -31.32 9.00 23.69
C ALA A 329 -32.15 7.71 23.49
N GLN A 330 -32.46 7.34 22.23
CA GLN A 330 -33.10 6.06 21.90
C GLN A 330 -33.13 5.81 20.39
N ARG A 331 -31.98 5.56 19.76
CA ARG A 331 -31.88 4.70 18.56
C ARG A 331 -30.43 4.46 18.16
N CYS A 332 -30.04 3.18 18.32
CA CYS A 332 -28.86 2.46 17.83
C CYS A 332 -27.48 3.07 18.05
#